data_AF-A0A7Z9JMZ2-F1
#
_entry.id   AF-A0A7Z9JMZ2-F1
#
_cell.length_a   1.000
_cell.length_b   1.000
_cell.length_c   1.000
_cell.angle_alpha   90.00
_cell.angle_beta   90.00
_cell.angle_gamma   90.00
#
_symmetry.space_group_name_H-M   'P 1'
#
loop_
_entity.id
_entity.type
_entity.pdbx_description
1 polymer ?
#
loop_
_entity_poly.entity_id
_entity_poly.type
_entity_poly.pdbx_seq_one_letter_code
_entity_poly.pdbx_strand_id
1 'polypeptide(L)'
;ADESEPGTFKDRELMRWDPHQLIEGCLIGAYAIRAQHIYIYCRGEFFEVNQILARAVEDAYAKGYAGEDILGTGTTIDITVHQGAGAYICGEETGLMRSLEGERGEPRVKPPFPAA
;
A
#
# COMPACT_ATOMS: atom_id res chain seq x y z
N ALA A 1 -3.60 0.38 -4.32
CA ALA A 1 -3.25 -0.44 -5.49
C ALA A 1 -4.35 -1.46 -5.83
N ASP A 2 -5.61 -1.03 -5.78
CA ASP A 2 -6.76 -1.90 -6.10
C ASP A 2 -7.06 -1.89 -7.62
N GLU A 3 -6.89 -0.76 -8.32
CA GLU A 3 -7.02 -0.64 -9.78
C GLU A 3 -8.18 -1.47 -10.39
N SER A 4 -9.37 -1.33 -9.81
CA SER A 4 -10.55 -2.09 -10.27
C SER A 4 -11.27 -1.47 -11.47
N GLU A 5 -10.84 -0.29 -11.92
CA GLU A 5 -11.42 0.44 -13.05
C GLU A 5 -11.20 -0.29 -14.39
N PRO A 6 -12.27 -0.59 -15.16
CA PRO A 6 -12.15 -1.28 -16.44
C PRO A 6 -11.18 -0.59 -17.41
N GLY A 7 -10.24 -1.35 -17.96
CA GLY A 7 -9.24 -0.85 -18.91
C GLY A 7 -8.00 -0.23 -18.27
N THR A 8 -7.95 -0.12 -16.93
CA THR A 8 -6.77 0.38 -16.21
C THR A 8 -5.85 -0.78 -15.83
N PHE A 9 -4.54 -0.63 -16.06
CA PHE A 9 -3.52 -1.65 -15.77
C PHE A 9 -2.16 -1.05 -15.36
N LYS A 10 -2.08 0.27 -15.18
CA LYS A 10 -0.82 0.97 -14.91
C LYS A 10 -0.24 0.62 -13.53
N ASP A 11 -1.09 0.44 -12.52
CA ASP A 11 -0.67 0.11 -11.15
C ASP A 11 -0.20 -1.34 -11.11
N ARG A 12 -0.91 -2.24 -11.80
CA ARG A 12 -0.50 -3.63 -11.98
C ARG A 12 0.90 -3.72 -12.59
N GLU A 13 1.15 -2.98 -13.67
CA GLU A 13 2.43 -3.05 -14.37
C GLU A 13 3.56 -2.37 -13.58
N LEU A 14 3.29 -1.28 -12.86
CA LEU A 14 4.26 -0.67 -11.94
C LEU A 14 4.68 -1.67 -10.85
N MET A 15 3.71 -2.28 -10.15
CA MET A 15 4.01 -3.25 -9.10
C MET A 15 4.70 -4.52 -9.63
N ARG A 16 4.45 -4.90 -10.89
CA ARG A 16 5.06 -6.08 -11.51
C ARG A 16 6.50 -5.85 -11.92
N TRP A 17 6.78 -4.73 -12.60
CA TRP A 17 8.07 -4.51 -13.25
C TRP A 17 9.02 -3.65 -12.43
N ASP A 18 8.50 -2.73 -11.63
CA ASP A 18 9.30 -1.85 -10.78
C ASP A 18 8.66 -1.65 -9.38
N PRO A 19 8.53 -2.73 -8.59
CA PRO A 19 7.95 -2.65 -7.25
C PRO A 19 8.79 -1.78 -6.30
N HIS A 20 10.11 -1.71 -6.49
CA HIS A 20 10.98 -0.90 -5.64
C HIS A 20 10.74 0.60 -5.82
N GLN A 21 10.41 1.06 -7.04
CA GLN A 21 10.00 2.43 -7.27
C GLN A 21 8.74 2.81 -6.45
N LEU A 22 7.75 1.91 -6.37
CA LEU A 22 6.58 2.12 -5.52
C LEU A 22 6.96 2.18 -4.03
N ILE A 23 7.77 1.22 -3.56
CA ILE A 23 8.20 1.13 -2.16
C ILE A 23 8.96 2.40 -1.73
N GLU A 24 9.91 2.86 -2.54
CA GLU A 24 10.67 4.09 -2.28
C GLU A 24 9.74 5.30 -2.22
N GLY A 25 8.81 5.43 -3.18
CA GLY A 25 7.81 6.49 -3.18
C GLY A 25 6.95 6.50 -1.91
N CYS A 26 6.53 5.33 -1.43
CA CYS A 26 5.80 5.20 -0.17
C CYS A 26 6.65 5.61 1.04
N LEU A 27 7.92 5.21 1.10
CA LEU A 27 8.84 5.58 2.18
C LEU A 27 9.08 7.09 2.24
N ILE A 28 9.32 7.72 1.08
CA ILE A 28 9.48 9.18 0.99
C ILE A 28 8.20 9.88 1.46
N GLY A 29 7.04 9.41 1.02
CA GLY A 29 5.74 9.97 1.44
C GLY A 29 5.52 9.83 2.95
N ALA A 30 5.77 8.66 3.50
CA ALA A 30 5.64 8.38 4.93
C ALA A 30 6.59 9.26 5.76
N TYR A 31 7.84 9.39 5.34
CA TYR A 31 8.81 10.27 5.99
C TYR A 31 8.34 11.72 5.98
N ALA A 32 7.85 12.23 4.85
CA ALA A 32 7.38 13.61 4.72
C ALA A 32 6.20 13.94 5.65
N ILE A 33 5.29 12.99 5.86
CA ILE A 33 4.11 13.16 6.73
C ILE A 33 4.33 12.63 8.15
N ARG A 34 5.52 12.12 8.47
CA ARG A 34 5.87 11.47 9.75
C ARG A 34 5.01 10.25 10.08
N ALA A 35 4.55 9.52 9.06
CA ALA A 35 3.91 8.23 9.26
C ALA A 35 4.96 7.18 9.63
N GLN A 36 4.60 6.30 10.56
CA GLN A 36 5.45 5.20 11.01
C GLN A 36 5.09 3.87 10.35
N HIS A 37 3.98 3.83 9.60
CA HIS A 37 3.47 2.62 8.98
C HIS A 37 2.84 2.92 7.62
N ILE A 38 3.15 2.09 6.64
CA ILE A 38 2.60 2.14 5.27
C ILE A 38 1.75 0.89 5.07
N TYR A 39 0.52 1.09 4.60
CA TYR A 39 -0.33 0.01 4.10
C TYR A 39 -0.44 0.10 2.59
N ILE A 40 0.07 -0.90 1.88
CA ILE A 40 -0.15 -1.04 0.44
C ILE A 40 -1.35 -1.97 0.26
N TYR A 41 -2.53 -1.39 0.06
CA TYR A 41 -3.75 -2.14 -0.22
C TYR A 41 -3.78 -2.58 -1.69
N CYS A 42 -3.59 -3.87 -1.92
CA CYS A 42 -3.50 -4.49 -3.22
C CYS A 42 -4.80 -5.20 -3.60
N ARG A 43 -5.12 -5.16 -4.89
CA ARG A 43 -6.25 -5.90 -5.44
C ARG A 43 -6.11 -7.40 -5.15
N GLY A 44 -7.23 -8.05 -4.82
CA GLY A 44 -7.26 -9.48 -4.54
C GLY A 44 -6.87 -10.37 -5.73
N GLU A 45 -7.25 -9.96 -6.94
CA GLU A 45 -7.06 -10.72 -8.17
C GLU A 45 -5.62 -10.65 -8.72
N PHE A 46 -4.79 -9.74 -8.19
CA PHE A 46 -3.41 -9.53 -8.61
C PHE A 46 -2.43 -10.49 -7.92
N PHE A 47 -2.78 -11.79 -7.81
CA PHE A 47 -2.01 -12.78 -7.02
C PHE A 47 -0.50 -12.78 -7.29
N GLU A 48 -0.09 -12.90 -8.55
CA GLU A 48 1.33 -12.89 -8.96
C GLU A 48 2.01 -11.57 -8.57
N VAL A 49 1.35 -10.45 -8.84
CA VAL A 49 1.89 -9.11 -8.62
C VAL A 49 2.02 -8.81 -7.12
N ASN A 50 1.08 -9.29 -6.31
CA ASN A 50 1.15 -9.19 -4.86
C ASN A 50 2.33 -9.99 -4.29
N GLN A 51 2.64 -11.16 -4.87
CA GLN A 51 3.82 -11.94 -4.47
C GLN A 51 5.12 -11.23 -4.84
N ILE A 52 5.20 -10.65 -6.04
CA ILE A 52 6.35 -9.85 -6.48
C ILE A 52 6.56 -8.66 -5.53
N LEU A 53 5.50 -7.91 -5.24
CA LEU A 53 5.58 -6.76 -4.34
C LEU A 53 5.96 -7.17 -2.92
N ALA A 54 5.35 -8.23 -2.37
CA ALA A 54 5.70 -8.75 -1.05
C ALA A 54 7.17 -9.14 -0.97
N ARG A 55 7.69 -9.78 -2.03
CA ARG A 55 9.11 -10.12 -2.12
C ARG A 55 10.01 -8.88 -2.17
N ALA A 56 9.62 -7.87 -2.94
CA ALA A 56 10.37 -6.61 -3.01
C ALA A 56 10.37 -5.87 -1.65
N VAL A 57 9.28 -5.97 -0.87
CA VAL A 57 9.24 -5.48 0.52
C VAL A 57 10.22 -6.26 1.39
N GLU A 58 10.21 -7.60 1.35
CA GLU A 58 11.21 -8.42 2.07
C GLU A 58 12.65 -8.03 1.72
N ASP A 59 12.95 -7.83 0.43
CA ASP A 59 14.27 -7.43 -0.03
C ASP A 59 14.64 -6.01 0.46
N ALA A 60 13.68 -5.09 0.60
CA ALA A 60 13.88 -3.77 1.18
C ALA A 60 14.20 -3.85 2.69
N TYR A 61 13.49 -4.69 3.45
CA TYR A 61 13.80 -4.96 4.85
C TYR A 61 15.20 -5.58 5.00
N ALA A 62 15.54 -6.58 4.17
CA ALA A 62 16.84 -7.26 4.22
C ALA A 62 18.03 -6.32 3.96
N LYS A 63 17.82 -5.24 3.19
CA LYS A 63 18.83 -4.21 2.90
C LYS A 63 18.80 -3.02 3.87
N GLY A 64 17.90 -3.01 4.85
CA GLY A 64 17.75 -1.91 5.80
C GLY A 64 17.16 -0.64 5.19
N TYR A 65 16.37 -0.77 4.11
CA TYR A 65 15.66 0.34 3.46
C TYR A 65 14.27 0.60 4.06
N ALA A 66 13.72 -0.36 4.81
CA ALA A 66 12.47 -0.26 5.56
C ALA A 66 12.62 -0.95 6.92
N GLY A 67 11.72 -0.66 7.86
CA GLY A 67 11.77 -1.19 9.22
C GLY A 67 12.45 -0.23 10.20
N GLU A 68 13.16 -0.79 11.18
CA GLU A 68 13.82 -0.04 12.25
C GLU A 68 15.11 0.64 11.78
N ASP A 69 15.33 1.87 12.25
CA ASP A 69 16.56 2.65 12.04
C ASP A 69 17.08 2.61 10.58
N ILE A 70 16.19 2.98 9.65
CA ILE A 70 16.43 2.93 8.20
C ILE A 70 17.74 3.66 7.90
N LEU A 71 18.72 2.91 7.39
CA LEU A 71 20.06 3.38 7.04
C LEU A 71 20.80 4.15 8.16
N GLY A 72 20.49 3.89 9.43
CA GLY A 72 21.13 4.57 10.57
C GLY A 72 20.65 6.01 10.79
N THR A 73 19.47 6.37 10.25
CA THR A 73 18.93 7.74 10.32
C THR A 73 18.13 8.02 11.59
N GLY A 74 17.86 7.01 12.42
CA GLY A 74 16.91 7.05 13.54
C GLY A 74 15.44 7.03 13.11
N THR A 75 15.16 6.87 11.81
CA THR A 75 13.79 6.81 11.26
C THR A 75 13.31 5.37 11.22
N THR A 76 12.12 5.11 11.73
CA THR A 76 11.45 3.80 11.65
C THR A 76 10.16 3.93 10.85
N ILE A 77 10.03 3.14 9.77
CA ILE A 77 8.82 3.08 8.95
C ILE A 77 8.59 1.62 8.54
N ASP A 78 7.47 1.05 8.98
CA ASP A 78 7.05 -0.30 8.61
C ASP A 78 6.15 -0.32 7.37
N ILE A 79 6.13 -1.46 6.67
CA ILE A 79 5.35 -1.66 5.46
C ILE A 79 4.54 -2.96 5.58
N THR A 80 3.24 -2.86 5.31
CA THR A 80 2.35 -4.02 5.20
C THR A 80 1.70 -4.04 3.82
N VAL A 81 1.87 -5.15 3.10
CA VAL A 81 1.11 -5.44 1.89
C VAL A 81 -0.19 -6.13 2.30
N HIS A 82 -1.32 -5.47 2.09
CA HIS A 82 -2.64 -5.99 2.44
C HIS A 82 -3.41 -6.37 1.18
N GLN A 83 -3.81 -7.64 1.06
CA GLN A 83 -4.56 -8.12 -0.09
C GLN A 83 -6.07 -7.99 0.15
N GLY A 84 -6.75 -7.23 -0.72
CA GLY A 84 -8.20 -7.12 -0.75
C GLY A 84 -8.90 -8.38 -1.29
N ALA A 85 -10.23 -8.32 -1.38
CA ALA A 85 -11.07 -9.47 -1.74
C ALA A 85 -11.89 -9.28 -3.04
N GLY A 86 -11.40 -8.45 -3.97
CA GLY A 86 -12.01 -8.27 -5.30
C GLY A 86 -13.25 -7.38 -5.34
N ALA A 87 -13.29 -6.35 -4.51
CA ALA A 87 -14.40 -5.40 -4.44
C ALA A 87 -13.98 -4.04 -5.02
N TYR A 88 -14.53 -3.67 -6.17
CA TYR A 88 -14.28 -2.38 -6.83
C TYR A 88 -14.47 -1.18 -5.88
N ILE A 89 -15.48 -1.25 -5.02
CA ILE A 89 -15.79 -0.17 -4.07
C ILE A 89 -14.71 0.03 -3.00
N CYS A 90 -13.90 -0.98 -2.72
CA CYS A 90 -12.74 -0.86 -1.82
C CYS A 90 -11.58 -0.06 -2.46
N GLY A 91 -11.68 0.32 -3.73
CA GLY A 91 -10.78 1.27 -4.36
C GLY A 91 -11.08 2.73 -3.99
N GLU A 92 -12.27 3.03 -3.46
CA GLU A 92 -12.59 4.36 -2.91
C GLU A 92 -11.89 4.55 -1.57
N GLU A 93 -11.33 5.74 -1.34
CA GLU A 93 -10.49 6.08 -0.19
C GLU A 93 -11.06 5.64 1.19
N THR A 94 -12.32 5.93 1.46
CA THR A 94 -12.94 5.60 2.75
C THR A 94 -13.43 4.15 2.82
N GLY A 95 -13.85 3.58 1.69
CA GLY A 95 -14.13 2.15 1.57
C GLY A 95 -12.87 1.30 1.79
N LEU A 96 -11.73 1.76 1.27
CA LEU A 96 -10.41 1.15 1.45
C LEU A 96 -10.04 1.11 2.93
N MET A 97 -10.19 2.23 3.65
CA MET A 97 -9.90 2.28 5.09
C MET A 97 -10.77 1.30 5.88
N ARG A 98 -12.08 1.23 5.59
CA ARG A 98 -12.96 0.24 6.25
C ARG A 98 -12.54 -1.19 5.95
N SER A 99 -12.16 -1.47 4.70
CA SER A 99 -11.69 -2.79 4.31
C SER A 99 -10.39 -3.17 5.04
N LEU A 100 -9.47 -2.21 5.21
CA LEU A 100 -8.24 -2.41 6.00
C LEU A 100 -8.53 -2.67 7.49
N GLU A 101 -9.54 -2.00 8.04
CA GLU A 101 -10.01 -2.20 9.42
C GLU A 101 -10.77 -3.52 9.63
N GLY A 102 -11.01 -4.30 8.57
CA GLY A 102 -11.73 -5.58 8.62
C GLY A 102 -13.25 -5.46 8.55
N GLU A 103 -13.77 -4.26 8.26
CA GLU A 103 -15.19 -4.04 8.00
C GLU A 103 -15.54 -4.26 6.52
N ARG A 104 -16.84 -4.17 6.19
CA ARG A 104 -17.26 -4.09 4.78
C ARG A 104 -16.71 -2.78 4.20
N GLY A 105 -16.16 -2.83 2.98
CA GLY A 105 -15.61 -1.67 2.26
C GLY A 105 -16.65 -0.67 1.77
N GLU A 106 -17.63 -0.35 2.60
CA GLU A 106 -18.64 0.67 2.34
C GLU A 106 -18.02 2.05 2.59
N PRO A 107 -18.12 3.00 1.65
CA PRO A 107 -17.60 4.35 1.83
C PRO A 107 -18.21 5.04 3.05
N ARG A 108 -17.40 5.80 3.77
CA ARG A 108 -17.87 6.66 4.86
C ARG A 108 -18.49 7.93 4.27
N VAL A 109 -19.60 8.39 4.83
CA VAL A 109 -20.16 9.71 4.49
C VAL A 109 -19.14 10.77 4.90
N LYS A 110 -18.70 11.61 3.96
CA LYS A 110 -17.86 12.78 4.25
C LYS A 110 -18.79 13.92 4.69
N PRO A 111 -18.57 14.59 5.84
CA PRO A 111 -17.51 14.41 6.86
C PRO A 111 -17.77 13.25 7.84
N PRO A 112 -16.70 12.64 8.45
CA PRO A 112 -15.31 13.13 8.58
C PRO A 112 -14.36 12.76 7.41
N PHE A 113 -13.37 13.62 7.15
CA PHE A 113 -12.32 13.38 6.14
C PHE A 113 -11.15 12.57 6.73
N PRO A 114 -10.40 11.81 5.89
CA PRO A 114 -9.30 10.97 6.38
C PRO A 114 -8.07 11.74 6.88
N ALA A 115 -7.87 12.98 6.41
CA ALA A 115 -6.70 13.81 6.73
C ALA A 115 -6.88 14.73 7.96
N ALA A 116 -7.64 14.30 8.98
CA ALA A 116 -7.88 15.10 10.19
C ALA A 116 -6.70 15.08 11.16
#